data_AF-A0A7J7GSF4-F1
#
_entry.id   AF-A0A7J7GSF4-F1
#
_cell.length_a   1.000
_cell.length_b   1.000
_cell.length_c   1.000
_cell.angle_alpha   90.00
_cell.angle_beta   90.00
_cell.angle_gamma   90.00
#
_symmetry.space_group_name_H-M   'P 1'
#
loop_
_entity.id
_entity.type
_entity.pdbx_description
1 polymer ?
#
loop_
_entity_poly.entity_id
_entity_poly.type
_entity_poly.pdbx_seq_one_letter_code
_entity_poly.pdbx_strand_id
1 'polypeptide(L)'
;MLPMLDLTHQLALRGITITILVTPKNLPTLNPLLSTHHPSSIQTLVLPFPPHPSLPSGVENVKDIGNAGNLPIINALGKLHDPIIHWFNSHPSPPVAILSDFFLGSTLHLAHQLGIPRIVFYSSGSFLASVSNFIWQNINTVRSLPVVHFPDLPRSPSFTADHLPSIYRVYRESDPDGEFLKDGMLANIASWGCVFNSLDALEGEYLDHLKKKMGHQRVWGVGPLSLAGGAETIGRVNPDKDSGDRVLAWLDGCPDGSVLYVCFGSQKLLKRDQMEALAAALEHSKIRFVWVVKSVTAQQVEDGYGFVPDGFEDRVLGTGMVIKGWAPQMSILSHRAVSGFLSHCGWNSVLEGIMAGVMILTWPMEADQFVNARLLVEDIGAGVRVCEGADAVPDSTELAQTTANSMSGDISVQKVTAKELKDQAVEAVKESGSSWRDLEGLVRELIKL
;
A
#
# COMPACT_ATOMS: atom_id res chain seq x y z
N MET A 1 4.80 -7.05 -1.06
CA MET A 1 6.18 -7.54 -0.91
C MET A 1 7.14 -6.48 -0.35
N LEU A 2 7.32 -5.29 -0.96
CA LEU A 2 8.35 -4.32 -0.48
C LEU A 2 8.26 -3.98 1.02
N PRO A 3 7.09 -3.63 1.61
CA PRO A 3 7.03 -3.35 3.04
C PRO A 3 7.39 -4.55 3.93
N MET A 4 7.16 -5.78 3.45
CA MET A 4 7.56 -7.00 4.16
C MET A 4 9.09 -7.15 4.14
N LEU A 5 9.76 -6.76 3.06
CA LEU A 5 11.23 -6.77 2.99
C LEU A 5 11.82 -5.71 3.92
N ASP A 6 11.19 -4.53 4.04
CA ASP A 6 11.59 -3.51 5.00
C ASP A 6 11.46 -4.02 6.44
N LEU A 7 10.34 -4.69 6.78
CA LEU A 7 10.18 -5.35 8.09
C LEU A 7 11.23 -6.44 8.31
N THR A 8 11.47 -7.27 7.29
CA THR A 8 12.46 -8.36 7.34
C THR A 8 13.85 -7.81 7.62
N HIS A 9 14.24 -6.72 6.96
CA HIS A 9 15.50 -6.03 7.22
C HIS A 9 15.59 -5.56 8.69
N GLN A 10 14.53 -4.93 9.19
CA GLN A 10 14.48 -4.44 10.58
C GLN A 10 14.55 -5.55 11.64
N LEU A 11 13.95 -6.71 11.38
CA LEU A 11 14.03 -7.89 12.24
C LEU A 11 15.43 -8.51 12.22
N ALA A 12 16.04 -8.61 11.03
CA ALA A 12 17.40 -9.14 10.86
C ALA A 12 18.45 -8.26 11.57
N LEU A 13 18.32 -6.92 11.51
CA LEU A 13 19.18 -5.99 12.26
C LEU A 13 19.12 -6.21 13.78
N ARG A 14 18.04 -6.81 14.29
CA ARG A 14 17.82 -7.13 15.71
C ARG A 14 18.14 -8.58 16.06
N GLY A 15 18.82 -9.29 15.17
CA GLY A 15 19.33 -10.64 15.42
C GLY A 15 18.30 -11.76 15.21
N ILE A 16 17.14 -11.48 14.61
CA ILE A 16 16.21 -12.55 14.22
C ILE A 16 16.75 -13.25 12.97
N THR A 17 16.91 -14.57 13.05
CA THR A 17 17.23 -15.41 11.89
C THR A 17 15.97 -15.69 11.08
N ILE A 18 16.01 -15.48 9.77
CA ILE A 18 14.83 -15.48 8.90
C ILE A 18 15.05 -16.40 7.71
N THR A 19 14.06 -17.23 7.40
CA THR A 19 13.94 -17.92 6.12
C THR A 19 12.81 -17.30 5.31
N ILE A 20 13.14 -16.72 4.16
CA ILE A 20 12.16 -16.14 3.24
C ILE A 20 11.70 -17.22 2.27
N LEU A 21 10.44 -17.62 2.38
CA LEU A 21 9.78 -18.41 1.36
C LEU A 21 9.49 -17.54 0.14
N VAL A 22 9.96 -17.95 -1.03
CA VAL A 22 9.82 -17.18 -2.27
C VAL A 22 9.70 -18.12 -3.47
N THR A 23 9.06 -17.63 -4.54
CA THR A 23 8.97 -18.36 -5.81
C THR A 23 10.05 -17.89 -6.80
N PRO A 24 10.43 -18.70 -7.80
CA PRO A 24 11.57 -18.42 -8.67
C PRO A 24 11.56 -17.04 -9.33
N LYS A 25 10.42 -16.55 -9.83
CA LYS A 25 10.35 -15.23 -10.48
C LYS A 25 10.36 -14.06 -9.50
N ASN A 26 10.06 -14.31 -8.24
CA ASN A 26 10.09 -13.28 -7.19
C ASN A 26 11.47 -13.19 -6.52
N LEU A 27 12.29 -14.26 -6.58
CA LEU A 27 13.62 -14.34 -5.96
C LEU A 27 14.55 -13.16 -6.27
N PRO A 28 14.67 -12.64 -7.52
CA PRO A 28 15.55 -11.51 -7.81
C PRO A 28 15.21 -10.24 -7.03
N THR A 29 13.96 -10.10 -6.58
CA THR A 29 13.53 -8.94 -5.77
C THR A 29 14.17 -8.93 -4.38
N LEU A 30 14.68 -10.07 -3.92
CA LEU A 30 15.37 -10.20 -2.64
C LEU A 30 16.85 -9.78 -2.73
N ASN A 31 17.42 -9.62 -3.94
CA ASN A 31 18.85 -9.37 -4.12
C ASN A 31 19.39 -8.22 -3.24
N PRO A 32 18.73 -7.04 -3.15
CA PRO A 32 19.24 -5.95 -2.32
C PRO A 32 19.23 -6.28 -0.82
N LEU A 33 18.25 -7.08 -0.37
CA LEU A 33 18.17 -7.51 1.03
C LEU A 33 19.25 -8.55 1.35
N LEU A 34 19.41 -9.54 0.46
CA LEU A 34 20.39 -10.62 0.62
C LEU A 34 21.83 -10.12 0.51
N SER A 35 22.10 -9.06 -0.26
CA SER A 35 23.43 -8.45 -0.33
C SER A 35 23.81 -7.65 0.92
N THR A 36 22.81 -7.22 1.70
CA THR A 36 23.01 -6.37 2.90
C THR A 36 23.23 -7.20 4.16
N HIS A 37 22.80 -8.47 4.18
CA HIS A 37 22.82 -9.32 5.37
C HIS A 37 23.70 -10.55 5.17
N HIS A 38 24.24 -11.07 6.28
CA HIS A 38 25.00 -12.32 6.23
C HIS A 38 24.06 -13.51 5.89
N PRO A 39 24.50 -14.51 5.10
CA PRO A 39 23.67 -15.67 4.73
C PRO A 39 23.15 -16.50 5.91
N SER A 40 23.78 -16.40 7.08
CA SER A 40 23.27 -17.05 8.30
C SER A 40 22.09 -16.31 8.93
N SER A 41 21.92 -15.02 8.66
CA SER A 41 20.83 -14.18 9.20
C SER A 41 19.58 -14.27 8.32
N ILE A 42 19.75 -14.26 6.99
CA ILE A 42 18.64 -14.38 6.04
C ILE A 42 18.94 -15.49 5.04
N GLN A 43 18.08 -16.50 4.99
CA GLN A 43 18.10 -17.61 4.05
C GLN A 43 16.87 -17.57 3.16
N THR A 44 16.91 -18.26 2.02
CA THR A 44 15.77 -18.40 1.12
C THR A 44 15.31 -19.85 1.04
N LEU A 45 14.00 -20.04 1.04
CA LEU A 45 13.35 -21.30 0.66
C LEU A 45 12.64 -21.07 -0.67
N VAL A 46 13.25 -21.53 -1.75
CA VAL A 46 12.70 -21.36 -3.10
C VAL A 46 11.82 -22.55 -3.44
N LEU A 47 10.51 -22.32 -3.54
CA LEU A 47 9.55 -23.36 -3.93
C LEU A 47 8.91 -23.02 -5.28
N PRO A 48 8.68 -24.01 -6.17
CA PRO A 48 7.99 -23.78 -7.43
C PRO A 48 6.61 -23.17 -7.22
N PHE A 49 6.27 -22.13 -7.98
CA PHE A 49 4.95 -21.54 -7.92
C PHE A 49 3.88 -22.55 -8.39
N PRO A 50 2.85 -22.86 -7.58
CA PRO A 50 1.83 -23.82 -7.99
C PRO A 50 0.96 -23.30 -9.14
N PRO A 51 0.53 -24.15 -10.08
CA PRO A 51 -0.30 -23.71 -11.18
C PRO A 51 -1.73 -23.36 -10.71
N HIS A 52 -2.36 -22.45 -11.45
CA HIS A 52 -3.76 -22.07 -11.28
C HIS A 52 -4.44 -21.98 -12.65
N PRO A 53 -5.66 -22.51 -12.84
CA PRO A 53 -6.35 -22.48 -14.14
C PRO A 53 -6.54 -21.07 -14.71
N SER A 54 -6.75 -20.09 -13.84
CA SER A 54 -6.94 -18.67 -14.20
C SER A 54 -5.64 -17.87 -14.35
N LEU A 55 -4.46 -18.51 -14.25
CA LEU A 55 -3.17 -17.86 -14.42
C LEU A 55 -2.48 -18.33 -15.71
N PRO A 56 -1.97 -17.41 -16.54
CA PRO A 56 -1.09 -17.75 -17.65
C PRO A 56 0.17 -18.46 -17.16
N SER A 57 0.73 -19.32 -18.04
CA SER A 57 1.94 -20.07 -17.73
C SER A 57 3.09 -19.13 -17.34
N GLY A 58 3.71 -19.41 -16.20
CA GLY A 58 4.84 -18.66 -15.67
C GLY A 58 4.47 -17.32 -15.01
N VAL A 59 3.21 -16.94 -14.85
CA VAL A 59 2.88 -15.75 -14.02
C VAL A 59 2.97 -16.14 -12.54
N GLU A 60 3.78 -15.41 -11.77
CA GLU A 60 3.96 -15.61 -10.31
C GLU A 60 3.77 -14.32 -9.51
N ASN A 61 3.45 -13.20 -10.17
CA ASN A 61 3.34 -11.90 -9.52
C ASN A 61 2.18 -11.09 -10.12
N VAL A 62 1.42 -10.43 -9.23
CA VAL A 62 0.26 -9.60 -9.59
C VAL A 62 0.66 -8.46 -10.54
N LYS A 63 1.90 -7.96 -10.46
CA LYS A 63 2.39 -6.91 -11.37
C LYS A 63 2.32 -7.31 -12.85
N ASP A 64 2.40 -8.61 -13.15
CA ASP A 64 2.48 -9.12 -14.53
C ASP A 64 1.09 -9.29 -15.16
N ILE A 65 0.01 -9.28 -14.36
CA ILE A 65 -1.37 -9.53 -14.84
C ILE A 65 -2.41 -8.54 -14.28
N GLY A 66 -2.01 -7.65 -13.38
CA GLY A 66 -2.88 -6.68 -12.73
C GLY A 66 -3.77 -7.27 -11.63
N ASN A 67 -4.68 -6.45 -11.12
CA ASN A 67 -5.47 -6.75 -9.92
C ASN A 67 -6.37 -7.98 -10.01
N ALA A 68 -6.77 -8.38 -11.23
CA ALA A 68 -7.50 -9.62 -11.46
C ALA A 68 -6.71 -10.88 -11.06
N GLY A 69 -5.37 -10.79 -11.01
CA GLY A 69 -4.50 -11.89 -10.59
C GLY A 69 -4.41 -12.12 -9.09
N ASN A 70 -4.90 -11.22 -8.24
CA ASN A 70 -4.78 -11.36 -6.78
C ASN A 70 -5.41 -12.66 -6.28
N LEU A 71 -6.68 -12.91 -6.61
CA LEU A 71 -7.41 -14.09 -6.12
C LEU A 71 -6.77 -15.42 -6.60
N PRO A 72 -6.45 -15.59 -7.90
CA PRO A 72 -5.73 -16.79 -8.37
C PRO A 72 -4.34 -16.98 -7.74
N ILE A 73 -3.57 -15.91 -7.53
CA ILE A 73 -2.23 -15.99 -6.93
C ILE A 73 -2.30 -16.41 -5.46
N ILE A 74 -3.25 -15.86 -4.69
CA ILE A 74 -3.49 -16.25 -3.29
C ILE A 74 -3.83 -17.74 -3.21
N ASN A 75 -4.74 -18.21 -4.05
CA ASN A 75 -5.14 -19.62 -4.11
C ASN A 75 -3.99 -20.54 -4.54
N ALA A 76 -3.20 -20.12 -5.53
CA ALA A 76 -2.01 -20.85 -5.96
C ALA A 76 -1.00 -21.01 -4.82
N LEU A 77 -0.68 -19.92 -4.11
CA LEU A 77 0.26 -19.95 -2.97
C LEU A 77 -0.23 -20.84 -1.82
N GLY A 78 -1.55 -20.96 -1.63
CA GLY A 78 -2.14 -21.90 -0.69
C GLY A 78 -1.74 -23.36 -0.91
N LYS A 79 -1.43 -23.75 -2.15
CA LYS A 79 -1.00 -25.11 -2.51
C LYS A 79 0.46 -25.42 -2.11
N LEU A 80 1.20 -24.44 -1.57
CA LEU A 80 2.54 -24.65 -1.01
C LEU A 80 2.51 -25.30 0.38
N HIS A 81 1.33 -25.54 0.94
CA HIS A 81 1.14 -26.14 2.26
C HIS A 81 2.01 -27.39 2.52
N ASP A 82 1.85 -28.46 1.73
CA ASP A 82 2.56 -29.72 1.95
C ASP A 82 4.09 -29.60 1.70
N PRO A 83 4.55 -28.91 0.63
CA PRO A 83 5.98 -28.61 0.47
C PRO A 83 6.60 -27.90 1.68
N ILE A 84 5.88 -26.97 2.31
CA ILE A 84 6.39 -26.26 3.49
C ILE A 84 6.49 -27.20 4.69
N ILE A 85 5.49 -28.07 4.92
CA ILE A 85 5.53 -29.06 6.01
C ILE A 85 6.69 -30.03 5.83
N HIS A 86 6.90 -30.52 4.61
CA HIS A 86 8.01 -31.43 4.31
C HIS A 86 9.37 -30.78 4.59
N TRP A 87 9.55 -29.53 4.14
CA TRP A 87 10.75 -28.76 4.43
C TRP A 87 10.92 -28.52 5.94
N PHE A 88 9.87 -28.11 6.64
CA PHE A 88 9.91 -27.85 8.08
C PHE A 88 10.37 -29.08 8.87
N ASN A 89 9.77 -30.25 8.61
CA ASN A 89 10.07 -31.49 9.31
C ASN A 89 11.47 -32.05 9.01
N SER A 90 12.08 -31.66 7.88
CA SER A 90 13.43 -32.07 7.51
C SER A 90 14.50 -31.05 7.91
N HIS A 91 14.11 -29.85 8.35
CA HIS A 91 15.04 -28.79 8.70
C HIS A 91 15.68 -29.07 10.07
N PRO A 92 17.02 -29.01 10.22
CA PRO A 92 17.70 -29.34 11.48
C PRO A 92 17.40 -28.36 12.62
N SER A 93 16.95 -27.15 12.28
CA SER A 93 16.53 -26.11 13.22
C SER A 93 15.34 -25.36 12.62
N PRO A 94 14.12 -25.93 12.64
CA PRO A 94 12.99 -25.36 11.94
C PRO A 94 12.57 -24.00 12.55
N PRO A 95 11.87 -23.13 11.79
CA PRO A 95 11.39 -21.86 12.31
C PRO A 95 10.45 -22.01 13.51
N VAL A 96 10.48 -21.04 14.42
CA VAL A 96 9.61 -21.02 15.62
C VAL A 96 8.31 -20.22 15.43
N ALA A 97 8.16 -19.55 14.28
CA ALA A 97 7.01 -18.72 13.94
C ALA A 97 6.87 -18.55 12.43
N ILE A 98 5.64 -18.27 11.97
CA ILE A 98 5.35 -17.84 10.59
C ILE A 98 4.96 -16.36 10.61
N LEU A 99 5.68 -15.53 9.85
CA LEU A 99 5.27 -14.16 9.52
C LEU A 99 4.78 -14.15 8.07
N SER A 100 3.53 -13.78 7.84
CA SER A 100 2.93 -13.82 6.49
C SER A 100 2.05 -12.59 6.22
N ASP A 101 1.94 -12.19 4.96
CA ASP A 101 1.03 -11.12 4.54
C ASP A 101 -0.43 -11.50 4.82
N PHE A 102 -1.29 -10.50 5.04
CA PHE A 102 -2.71 -10.69 5.35
C PHE A 102 -3.51 -11.40 4.25
N PHE A 103 -3.06 -11.40 3.00
CA PHE A 103 -3.67 -12.22 1.94
C PHE A 103 -3.33 -13.71 2.06
N LEU A 104 -2.30 -14.08 2.83
CA LEU A 104 -1.87 -15.46 3.06
C LEU A 104 -2.41 -16.02 4.38
N GLY A 105 -3.66 -15.69 4.69
CA GLY A 105 -4.36 -16.12 5.90
C GLY A 105 -4.38 -17.63 6.14
N SER A 106 -4.41 -18.41 5.07
CA SER A 106 -4.36 -19.88 5.11
C SER A 106 -3.11 -20.44 5.79
N THR A 107 -2.04 -19.64 5.90
CA THR A 107 -0.85 -20.02 6.66
C THR A 107 -1.11 -20.14 8.17
N LEU A 108 -2.27 -19.70 8.69
CA LEU A 108 -2.67 -19.98 10.07
C LEU A 108 -2.89 -21.47 10.28
N HIS A 109 -3.57 -22.13 9.34
CA HIS A 109 -3.82 -23.58 9.41
C HIS A 109 -2.51 -24.36 9.37
N LEU A 110 -1.59 -23.92 8.51
CA LEU A 110 -0.22 -24.43 8.46
C LEU A 110 0.49 -24.25 9.82
N ALA A 111 0.40 -23.07 10.43
CA ALA A 111 1.02 -22.78 11.72
C ALA A 111 0.47 -23.69 12.83
N HIS A 112 -0.86 -23.90 12.87
CA HIS A 112 -1.48 -24.85 13.80
C HIS A 112 -1.00 -26.28 13.60
N GLN A 113 -0.88 -26.74 12.35
CA GLN A 113 -0.39 -28.09 12.06
C GLN A 113 1.08 -28.28 12.46
N LEU A 114 1.90 -27.23 12.33
CA LEU A 114 3.29 -27.22 12.74
C LEU A 114 3.50 -26.95 14.24
N GLY A 115 2.44 -26.57 14.96
CA GLY A 115 2.51 -26.26 16.40
C GLY A 115 3.25 -24.95 16.72
N ILE A 116 3.29 -23.99 15.79
CA ILE A 116 3.97 -22.69 15.94
C ILE A 116 2.99 -21.53 15.75
N PRO A 117 3.26 -20.34 16.33
CA PRO A 117 2.42 -19.17 16.11
C PRO A 117 2.54 -18.60 14.70
N ARG A 118 1.41 -18.08 14.19
CA ARG A 118 1.38 -17.17 13.03
C ARG A 118 1.26 -15.72 13.49
N ILE A 119 2.09 -14.87 12.91
CA ILE A 119 1.99 -13.41 12.96
C ILE A 119 1.55 -12.93 11.57
N VAL A 120 0.49 -12.14 11.52
CA VAL A 120 0.04 -11.51 10.28
C VAL A 120 0.71 -10.15 10.11
N PHE A 121 1.22 -9.89 8.91
CA PHE A 121 1.71 -8.59 8.50
C PHE A 121 0.70 -7.90 7.58
N TYR A 122 0.32 -6.69 7.94
CA TYR A 122 -0.49 -5.81 7.12
C TYR A 122 0.40 -4.77 6.45
N SER A 123 0.48 -4.88 5.12
CA SER A 123 1.02 -3.82 4.25
C SER A 123 0.01 -2.70 3.97
N SER A 124 -1.11 -2.71 4.70
CA SER A 124 -2.20 -1.72 4.74
C SER A 124 -2.41 -1.21 6.17
N GLY A 125 -3.32 -0.24 6.34
CA GLY A 125 -3.66 0.32 7.64
C GLY A 125 -4.48 -0.61 8.56
N SER A 126 -4.45 -0.32 9.85
CA SER A 126 -5.23 -1.01 10.89
C SER A 126 -6.73 -0.67 10.83
N PHE A 127 -7.09 0.48 10.29
CA PHE A 127 -8.47 0.82 9.98
C PHE A 127 -9.06 -0.16 8.96
N LEU A 128 -8.30 -0.46 7.89
CA LEU A 128 -8.70 -1.47 6.91
C LEU A 128 -8.88 -2.84 7.57
N ALA A 129 -7.97 -3.28 8.45
CA ALA A 129 -8.11 -4.58 9.11
C ALA A 129 -9.40 -4.68 9.94
N SER A 130 -9.77 -3.58 10.62
CA SER A 130 -11.00 -3.50 11.41
C SER A 130 -12.26 -3.56 10.53
N VAL A 131 -12.30 -2.79 9.44
CA VAL A 131 -13.38 -2.82 8.43
C VAL A 131 -13.48 -4.21 7.79
N SER A 132 -12.34 -4.76 7.38
CA SER A 132 -12.23 -6.06 6.72
C SER A 132 -12.79 -7.18 7.57
N ASN A 133 -12.41 -7.23 8.84
CA ASN A 133 -12.89 -8.26 9.75
C ASN A 133 -14.42 -8.19 9.93
N PHE A 134 -14.98 -6.99 10.11
CA PHE A 134 -16.43 -6.82 10.20
C PHE A 134 -17.14 -7.32 8.94
N ILE A 135 -16.61 -6.96 7.75
CA ILE A 135 -17.21 -7.37 6.47
C ILE A 135 -17.20 -8.88 6.32
N TRP A 136 -16.08 -9.56 6.56
CA TRP A 136 -16.01 -11.00 6.38
C TRP A 136 -16.87 -11.79 7.37
N GLN A 137 -16.99 -11.32 8.61
CA GLN A 137 -17.89 -11.92 9.59
C GLN A 137 -19.37 -11.79 9.21
N ASN A 138 -19.71 -10.77 8.40
CA ASN A 138 -21.09 -10.41 8.07
C ASN A 138 -21.35 -10.32 6.57
N ILE A 139 -20.56 -11.03 5.73
CA ILE A 139 -20.48 -10.77 4.29
C ILE A 139 -21.84 -10.89 3.58
N ASN A 140 -22.68 -11.84 4.00
CA ASN A 140 -24.00 -12.06 3.41
C ASN A 140 -24.95 -10.88 3.67
N THR A 141 -24.90 -10.29 4.86
CA THR A 141 -25.70 -9.11 5.22
C THR A 141 -25.13 -7.87 4.54
N VAL A 142 -23.82 -7.67 4.61
CA VAL A 142 -23.11 -6.52 4.02
C VAL A 142 -23.42 -6.37 2.53
N ARG A 143 -23.43 -7.47 1.77
CA ARG A 143 -23.69 -7.44 0.32
C ARG A 143 -25.11 -7.01 -0.07
N SER A 144 -26.06 -7.08 0.87
CA SER A 144 -27.44 -6.63 0.63
C SER A 144 -27.70 -5.16 0.97
N LEU A 145 -26.73 -4.48 1.59
CA LEU A 145 -26.91 -3.12 2.08
C LEU A 145 -26.34 -2.08 1.09
N PRO A 146 -27.08 -0.98 0.80
CA PRO A 146 -26.54 0.10 -0.02
C PRO A 146 -25.46 0.91 0.70
N VAL A 147 -25.56 0.98 2.03
CA VAL A 147 -24.60 1.62 2.93
C VAL A 147 -24.35 0.67 4.11
N VAL A 148 -23.08 0.43 4.41
CA VAL A 148 -22.65 -0.40 5.53
C VAL A 148 -22.15 0.51 6.64
N HIS A 149 -22.72 0.34 7.83
CA HIS A 149 -22.33 1.07 9.03
C HIS A 149 -21.46 0.19 9.93
N PHE A 150 -20.45 0.79 10.55
CA PHE A 150 -19.48 0.13 11.42
C PHE A 150 -19.52 0.74 12.83
N PRO A 151 -20.63 0.60 13.58
CA PRO A 151 -20.86 1.33 14.82
C PRO A 151 -19.81 1.04 15.91
N ASP A 152 -19.27 -0.18 15.94
CA ASP A 152 -18.30 -0.63 16.94
C ASP A 152 -16.86 -0.21 16.64
N LEU A 153 -16.60 0.35 15.45
CA LEU A 153 -15.29 0.88 15.10
C LEU A 153 -15.14 2.32 15.62
N PRO A 154 -13.91 2.77 15.91
CA PRO A 154 -13.64 4.17 16.22
C PRO A 154 -14.32 5.09 15.19
N ARG A 155 -14.97 6.15 15.69
CA ARG A 155 -15.69 7.17 14.87
C ARG A 155 -16.87 6.64 14.04
N SER A 156 -17.29 5.39 14.28
CA SER A 156 -18.49 4.77 13.71
C SER A 156 -18.68 5.03 12.20
N PRO A 157 -17.68 4.72 11.36
CA PRO A 157 -17.68 5.08 9.95
C PRO A 157 -18.78 4.33 9.18
N SER A 158 -19.08 4.85 7.99
CA SER A 158 -19.96 4.18 7.03
C SER A 158 -19.43 4.32 5.61
N PHE A 159 -19.70 3.30 4.79
CA PHE A 159 -19.30 3.27 3.39
C PHE A 159 -20.47 2.83 2.52
N THR A 160 -20.65 3.48 1.37
CA THR A 160 -21.52 2.95 0.31
C THR A 160 -20.96 1.63 -0.20
N ALA A 161 -21.82 0.79 -0.79
CA ALA A 161 -21.41 -0.51 -1.32
C ALA A 161 -20.19 -0.42 -2.27
N ASP A 162 -20.12 0.62 -3.10
CA ASP A 162 -19.03 0.84 -4.06
C ASP A 162 -17.72 1.31 -3.42
N HIS A 163 -17.76 1.85 -2.20
CA HIS A 163 -16.59 2.28 -1.45
C HIS A 163 -16.01 1.16 -0.57
N LEU A 164 -16.66 -0.01 -0.50
CA LEU A 164 -16.12 -1.17 0.19
C LEU A 164 -14.92 -1.74 -0.57
N PRO A 165 -13.94 -2.34 0.14
CA PRO A 165 -12.76 -2.86 -0.52
C PRO A 165 -13.07 -3.84 -1.66
N SER A 166 -12.41 -3.66 -2.81
CA SER A 166 -12.76 -4.36 -4.06
C SER A 166 -12.85 -5.87 -3.92
N ILE A 167 -12.02 -6.47 -3.08
CA ILE A 167 -11.96 -7.92 -2.88
C ILE A 167 -13.27 -8.48 -2.28
N TYR A 168 -14.06 -7.67 -1.57
CA TYR A 168 -15.36 -8.05 -1.02
C TYR A 168 -16.47 -7.95 -2.06
N ARG A 169 -16.35 -6.99 -2.98
CA ARG A 169 -17.34 -6.74 -4.03
C ARG A 169 -17.36 -7.85 -5.09
N VAL A 170 -16.23 -8.51 -5.30
CA VAL A 170 -16.10 -9.62 -6.27
C VAL A 170 -16.35 -11.00 -5.68
N TYR A 171 -16.50 -11.12 -4.36
CA TYR A 171 -16.72 -12.40 -3.68
C TYR A 171 -18.06 -13.05 -4.07
N ARG A 172 -18.01 -14.38 -4.27
CA ARG A 172 -19.16 -15.22 -4.57
C ARG A 172 -19.06 -16.50 -3.72
N GLU A 173 -20.11 -16.80 -2.95
CA GLU A 173 -20.15 -17.98 -2.08
C GLU A 173 -20.02 -19.31 -2.85
N SER A 174 -20.47 -19.33 -4.10
CA SER A 174 -20.35 -20.50 -4.98
C SER A 174 -18.96 -20.70 -5.57
N ASP A 175 -18.04 -19.75 -5.37
CA ASP A 175 -16.68 -19.77 -5.92
C ASP A 175 -15.69 -20.32 -4.87
N PRO A 176 -15.09 -21.51 -5.08
CA PRO A 176 -14.14 -22.09 -4.14
C PRO A 176 -12.94 -21.19 -3.84
N ASP A 177 -12.46 -20.42 -4.83
CA ASP A 177 -11.35 -19.49 -4.65
C ASP A 177 -11.76 -18.35 -3.70
N GLY A 178 -13.01 -17.90 -3.79
CA GLY A 178 -13.62 -16.90 -2.93
C GLY A 178 -13.80 -17.38 -1.49
N GLU A 179 -14.24 -18.62 -1.28
CA GLU A 179 -14.31 -19.23 0.07
C GLU A 179 -12.93 -19.39 0.70
N PHE A 180 -11.94 -19.84 -0.09
CA PHE A 180 -10.56 -19.94 0.38
C PHE A 180 -10.00 -18.60 0.85
N LEU A 181 -10.27 -17.53 0.08
CA LEU A 181 -9.90 -16.17 0.48
C LEU A 181 -10.61 -15.76 1.77
N LYS A 182 -11.93 -15.97 1.87
CA LYS A 182 -12.73 -15.59 3.04
C LYS A 182 -12.21 -16.27 4.31
N ASP A 183 -11.95 -17.57 4.24
CA ASP A 183 -11.35 -18.33 5.34
C ASP A 183 -10.00 -17.72 5.76
N GLY A 184 -9.11 -17.46 4.80
CA GLY A 184 -7.83 -16.80 5.06
C GLY A 184 -8.00 -15.40 5.70
N MET A 185 -8.94 -14.60 5.21
CA MET A 185 -9.14 -13.27 5.76
C MET A 185 -9.68 -13.28 7.20
N LEU A 186 -10.56 -14.22 7.53
CA LEU A 186 -11.03 -14.47 8.91
C LEU A 186 -9.90 -14.97 9.81
N ALA A 187 -8.99 -15.80 9.29
CA ALA A 187 -7.84 -16.33 10.01
C ALA A 187 -6.86 -15.24 10.49
N ASN A 188 -6.87 -14.04 9.89
CA ASN A 188 -5.96 -12.96 10.31
C ASN A 188 -6.20 -12.50 11.76
N ILE A 189 -7.45 -12.36 12.20
CA ILE A 189 -7.76 -11.94 13.57
C ILE A 189 -7.60 -13.08 14.59
N ALA A 190 -7.64 -14.34 14.12
CA ALA A 190 -7.36 -15.51 14.94
C ALA A 190 -5.85 -15.79 15.11
N SER A 191 -4.99 -15.04 14.42
CA SER A 191 -3.53 -15.19 14.51
C SER A 191 -2.99 -14.71 15.84
N TRP A 192 -1.81 -15.20 16.22
CA TRP A 192 -1.19 -14.93 17.53
C TRP A 192 -0.84 -13.45 17.75
N GLY A 193 -0.61 -12.71 16.67
CA GLY A 193 -0.40 -11.28 16.69
C GLY A 193 -0.44 -10.64 15.30
N CYS A 194 -0.53 -9.31 15.27
CA CYS A 194 -0.64 -8.52 14.05
C CYS A 194 0.42 -7.41 14.02
N VAL A 195 1.09 -7.24 12.89
CA VAL A 195 2.07 -6.18 12.65
C VAL A 195 1.59 -5.32 11.50
N PHE A 196 1.52 -4.01 11.71
CA PHE A 196 1.04 -3.04 10.74
C PHE A 196 2.19 -2.14 10.30
N ASN A 197 2.35 -1.94 8.98
CA ASN A 197 3.13 -0.82 8.48
C ASN A 197 2.33 0.49 8.62
N SER A 198 2.10 0.90 9.86
CA SER A 198 1.35 2.09 10.26
C SER A 198 1.92 2.61 11.58
N LEU A 199 1.49 3.80 12.00
CA LEU A 199 1.95 4.49 13.19
C LEU A 199 0.78 5.06 13.99
N ASP A 200 1.01 5.24 15.29
CA ASP A 200 0.03 5.72 16.26
C ASP A 200 -0.60 7.07 15.85
N ALA A 201 0.20 7.99 15.30
CA ALA A 201 -0.26 9.29 14.82
C ALA A 201 -1.32 9.21 13.71
N LEU A 202 -1.34 8.13 12.90
CA LEU A 202 -2.34 7.94 11.86
C LEU A 202 -3.52 7.07 12.31
N GLU A 203 -3.26 6.01 13.08
CA GLU A 203 -4.28 4.99 13.34
C GLU A 203 -4.32 4.46 14.78
N GLY A 204 -3.82 5.22 15.76
CA GLY A 204 -3.76 4.81 17.17
C GLY A 204 -5.10 4.29 17.72
N GLU A 205 -6.21 4.97 17.41
CA GLU A 205 -7.56 4.53 17.82
C GLU A 205 -7.94 3.16 17.25
N TYR A 206 -7.54 2.87 16.01
CA TYR A 206 -7.82 1.59 15.33
C TYR A 206 -6.86 0.48 15.80
N LEU A 207 -5.59 0.79 16.07
CA LEU A 207 -4.64 -0.13 16.71
C LEU A 207 -5.16 -0.55 18.08
N ASP A 208 -5.62 0.39 18.90
CA ASP A 208 -6.18 0.12 20.22
C ASP A 208 -7.51 -0.64 20.16
N HIS A 209 -8.34 -0.37 19.16
CA HIS A 209 -9.53 -1.19 18.89
C HIS A 209 -9.15 -2.65 18.64
N LEU A 210 -8.14 -2.91 17.81
CA LEU A 210 -7.67 -4.27 17.52
C LEU A 210 -7.07 -4.96 18.75
N LYS A 211 -6.27 -4.25 19.57
CA LYS A 211 -5.75 -4.80 20.85
C LYS A 211 -6.88 -5.28 21.76
N LYS A 212 -7.95 -4.49 21.88
CA LYS A 212 -9.15 -4.87 22.67
C LYS A 212 -9.87 -6.05 22.04
N LYS A 213 -10.06 -6.03 20.71
CA LYS A 213 -10.80 -7.07 19.97
C LYS A 213 -10.10 -8.43 20.00
N MET A 214 -8.77 -8.46 19.94
CA MET A 214 -7.98 -9.68 20.02
C MET A 214 -7.76 -10.17 21.46
N GLY A 215 -8.12 -9.36 22.47
CA GLY A 215 -7.96 -9.72 23.88
C GLY A 215 -6.51 -9.77 24.37
N HIS A 216 -5.55 -9.22 23.61
CA HIS A 216 -4.13 -9.22 23.96
C HIS A 216 -3.35 -8.04 23.36
N GLN A 217 -2.15 -7.79 23.88
CA GLN A 217 -1.29 -6.66 23.45
C GLN A 217 -0.35 -6.99 22.27
N ARG A 218 -0.60 -8.08 21.53
CA ARG A 218 0.20 -8.47 20.34
C ARG A 218 -0.31 -7.83 19.05
N VAL A 219 -0.43 -6.51 19.08
CA VAL A 219 -0.75 -5.67 17.92
C VAL A 219 0.25 -4.53 17.88
N TRP A 220 1.04 -4.45 16.81
CA TRP A 220 2.17 -3.53 16.70
C TRP A 220 2.04 -2.64 15.47
N GLY A 221 2.11 -1.33 15.66
CA GLY A 221 2.27 -0.35 14.58
C GLY A 221 3.75 -0.01 14.42
N VAL A 222 4.42 -0.62 13.45
CA VAL A 222 5.89 -0.53 13.28
C VAL A 222 6.32 0.40 12.14
N GLY A 223 5.36 1.11 11.54
CA GLY A 223 5.58 1.97 10.38
C GLY A 223 5.98 3.41 10.73
N PRO A 224 6.35 4.21 9.72
CA PRO A 224 6.60 3.81 8.34
C PRO A 224 7.94 3.06 8.21
N LEU A 225 7.90 1.80 7.78
CA LEU A 225 9.09 0.93 7.72
C LEU A 225 10.16 1.43 6.74
N SER A 226 9.75 2.18 5.72
CA SER A 226 10.66 2.78 4.75
C SER A 226 11.54 3.91 5.31
N LEU A 227 11.20 4.51 6.46
CA LEU A 227 12.09 5.44 7.17
C LEU A 227 13.06 4.73 8.10
N ALA A 228 12.63 3.61 8.69
CA ALA A 228 13.41 2.90 9.70
C ALA A 228 14.72 2.30 9.15
N GLY A 229 14.81 2.08 7.82
CA GLY A 229 15.97 1.49 7.15
C GLY A 229 17.13 2.45 6.83
N GLY A 230 17.02 3.74 7.15
CA GLY A 230 17.98 4.76 6.68
C GLY A 230 17.84 5.07 5.19
N ALA A 231 18.56 6.09 4.71
CA ALA A 231 18.38 6.71 3.39
C ALA A 231 18.58 5.77 2.17
N GLU A 232 19.05 4.53 2.37
CA GLU A 232 19.18 3.53 1.32
C GLU A 232 18.03 2.51 1.40
N THR A 233 16.86 2.91 0.91
CA THR A 233 15.71 2.00 0.79
C THR A 233 16.05 0.82 -0.11
N ILE A 234 16.07 -0.38 0.47
CA ILE A 234 16.34 -1.66 -0.19
C ILE A 234 15.38 -1.85 -1.37
N GLY A 235 15.92 -1.91 -2.59
CA GLY A 235 15.16 -2.29 -3.78
C GLY A 235 14.30 -1.21 -4.44
N ARG A 236 14.42 0.07 -4.04
CA ARG A 236 13.81 1.20 -4.77
C ARG A 236 14.77 1.84 -5.78
N VAL A 237 15.60 1.01 -6.43
CA VAL A 237 16.58 1.47 -7.42
C VAL A 237 15.83 2.08 -8.59
N ASN A 238 16.20 3.31 -8.95
CA ASN A 238 15.68 3.98 -10.14
C ASN A 238 16.16 3.21 -11.39
N PRO A 239 15.26 2.56 -12.16
CA PRO A 239 15.64 1.88 -13.39
C PRO A 239 15.99 2.87 -14.53
N ASP A 240 15.61 4.15 -14.39
CA ASP A 240 15.80 5.22 -15.37
C ASP A 240 16.36 6.48 -14.69
N LYS A 241 17.68 6.45 -14.43
CA LYS A 241 18.40 7.52 -13.74
C LYS A 241 18.24 8.88 -14.44
N ASP A 242 18.25 8.88 -15.77
CA ASP A 242 18.20 10.10 -16.58
C ASP A 242 16.87 10.84 -16.45
N SER A 243 15.73 10.12 -16.42
CA SER A 243 14.43 10.78 -16.21
C SER A 243 14.29 11.32 -14.78
N GLY A 244 14.86 10.61 -13.80
CA GLY A 244 14.93 11.07 -12.41
C GLY A 244 15.71 12.36 -12.23
N ASP A 245 16.90 12.46 -12.84
CA ASP A 245 17.74 13.65 -12.73
C ASP A 245 17.09 14.87 -13.42
N ARG A 246 16.38 14.65 -14.55
CA ARG A 246 15.64 15.71 -15.26
C ARG A 246 14.49 16.29 -14.46
N VAL A 247 13.68 15.46 -13.80
CA VAL A 247 12.55 15.96 -13.00
C VAL A 247 13.04 16.76 -11.79
N LEU A 248 14.10 16.30 -11.12
CA LEU A 248 14.67 17.01 -9.98
C LEU A 248 15.24 18.38 -10.41
N ALA A 249 15.95 18.45 -11.54
CA ALA A 249 16.46 19.70 -12.07
C ALA A 249 15.33 20.70 -12.43
N TRP A 250 14.19 20.22 -12.94
CA TRP A 250 13.03 21.07 -13.19
C TRP A 250 12.39 21.57 -11.89
N LEU A 251 12.25 20.68 -10.90
CA LEU A 251 11.74 21.03 -9.58
C LEU A 251 12.64 22.06 -8.87
N ASP A 252 13.95 22.01 -9.10
CA ASP A 252 14.90 22.98 -8.53
C ASP A 252 14.64 24.42 -8.98
N GLY A 253 14.11 24.60 -10.20
CA GLY A 253 13.71 25.90 -10.73
C GLY A 253 12.34 26.39 -10.26
N CYS A 254 11.60 25.59 -9.48
CA CYS A 254 10.26 25.92 -9.02
C CYS A 254 10.29 26.58 -7.62
N PRO A 255 9.38 27.53 -7.33
CA PRO A 255 9.21 28.05 -5.98
C PRO A 255 8.82 26.97 -4.97
N ASP A 256 9.20 27.18 -3.71
CA ASP A 256 8.86 26.29 -2.60
C ASP A 256 7.35 26.10 -2.48
N GLY A 257 6.93 24.86 -2.24
CA GLY A 257 5.52 24.49 -2.07
C GLY A 257 4.56 24.90 -3.20
N SER A 258 5.06 25.04 -4.43
CA SER A 258 4.26 25.49 -5.58
C SER A 258 3.85 24.38 -6.56
N VAL A 259 4.34 23.15 -6.37
CA VAL A 259 4.18 22.04 -7.30
C VAL A 259 3.24 20.97 -6.73
N LEU A 260 2.29 20.53 -7.56
CA LEU A 260 1.48 19.34 -7.35
C LEU A 260 2.15 18.13 -8.02
N TYR A 261 2.41 17.08 -7.26
CA TYR A 261 2.75 15.78 -7.84
C TYR A 261 1.48 14.98 -8.12
N VAL A 262 1.37 14.34 -9.29
CA VAL A 262 0.20 13.58 -9.72
C VAL A 262 0.62 12.17 -10.11
N CYS A 263 0.16 11.16 -9.35
CA CYS A 263 0.47 9.76 -9.61
C CYS A 263 -0.60 8.80 -9.04
N PHE A 264 -1.04 7.86 -9.86
CA PHE A 264 -2.06 6.86 -9.50
C PHE A 264 -1.46 5.48 -9.18
N GLY A 265 -0.24 5.47 -8.62
CA GLY A 265 0.46 4.27 -8.17
C GLY A 265 0.97 3.40 -9.31
N SER A 266 1.43 2.18 -9.00
CA SER A 266 2.11 1.29 -9.96
C SER A 266 1.20 0.46 -10.84
N GLN A 267 -0.07 0.24 -10.46
CA GLN A 267 -0.98 -0.65 -11.19
C GLN A 267 -2.13 0.05 -11.94
N LYS A 268 -2.63 1.19 -11.46
CA LYS A 268 -3.79 1.84 -12.08
C LYS A 268 -3.48 2.45 -13.46
N LEU A 269 -4.40 2.26 -14.40
CA LEU A 269 -4.44 2.95 -15.69
C LEU A 269 -5.72 3.80 -15.73
N LEU A 270 -5.63 5.01 -16.28
CA LEU A 270 -6.77 5.90 -16.44
C LEU A 270 -7.43 5.67 -17.80
N LYS A 271 -8.76 5.73 -17.83
CA LYS A 271 -9.53 5.72 -19.07
C LYS A 271 -9.29 7.00 -19.87
N ARG A 272 -9.54 6.95 -21.17
CA ARG A 272 -9.36 8.11 -22.07
C ARG A 272 -10.05 9.37 -21.54
N ASP A 273 -11.32 9.27 -21.17
CA ASP A 273 -12.09 10.43 -20.71
C ASP A 273 -11.56 10.97 -19.36
N GLN A 274 -11.01 10.11 -18.49
CA GLN A 274 -10.32 10.52 -17.26
C GLN A 274 -9.00 11.25 -17.55
N MET A 275 -8.23 10.76 -18.53
CA MET A 275 -6.98 11.41 -18.98
C MET A 275 -7.26 12.81 -19.55
N GLU A 276 -8.29 12.93 -20.38
CA GLU A 276 -8.72 14.21 -20.96
C GLU A 276 -9.19 15.20 -19.89
N ALA A 277 -10.05 14.75 -18.96
CA ALA A 277 -10.54 15.58 -17.87
C ALA A 277 -9.41 16.05 -16.94
N LEU A 278 -8.49 15.16 -16.56
CA LEU A 278 -7.34 15.50 -15.72
C LEU A 278 -6.38 16.45 -16.44
N ALA A 279 -6.07 16.21 -17.72
CA ALA A 279 -5.23 17.10 -18.50
C ALA A 279 -5.85 18.51 -18.60
N ALA A 280 -7.14 18.60 -18.93
CA ALA A 280 -7.86 19.87 -18.96
C ALA A 280 -7.83 20.58 -17.60
N ALA A 281 -8.02 19.85 -16.50
CA ALA A 281 -8.00 20.41 -15.16
C ALA A 281 -6.61 20.96 -14.78
N LEU A 282 -5.53 20.22 -15.09
CA LEU A 282 -4.16 20.65 -14.86
C LEU A 282 -3.83 21.91 -15.69
N GLU A 283 -4.26 21.97 -16.95
CA GLU A 283 -4.07 23.14 -17.81
C GLU A 283 -4.85 24.38 -17.33
N HIS A 284 -6.09 24.19 -16.85
CA HIS A 284 -6.95 25.28 -16.37
C HIS A 284 -6.59 25.77 -14.98
N SER A 285 -6.08 24.91 -14.11
CA SER A 285 -5.70 25.26 -12.73
C SER A 285 -4.53 26.25 -12.64
N LYS A 286 -3.71 26.36 -13.70
CA LYS A 286 -2.51 27.21 -13.79
C LYS A 286 -1.48 26.99 -12.68
N ILE A 287 -1.58 25.89 -11.94
CA ILE A 287 -0.58 25.48 -10.97
C ILE A 287 0.61 24.81 -11.66
N ARG A 288 1.73 24.70 -10.97
CA ARG A 288 2.83 23.85 -11.42
C ARG A 288 2.55 22.40 -11.07
N PHE A 289 2.89 21.47 -11.96
CA PHE A 289 2.68 20.06 -11.69
C PHE A 289 3.73 19.14 -12.31
N VAL A 290 3.91 17.98 -11.68
CA VAL A 290 4.58 16.82 -12.26
C VAL A 290 3.56 15.71 -12.37
N TRP A 291 3.26 15.25 -13.58
CA TRP A 291 2.28 14.19 -13.83
C TRP A 291 2.95 12.93 -14.38
N VAL A 292 2.87 11.84 -13.61
CA VAL A 292 3.37 10.53 -14.03
C VAL A 292 2.26 9.77 -14.73
N VAL A 293 2.53 9.37 -15.97
CA VAL A 293 1.61 8.66 -16.84
C VAL A 293 2.23 7.34 -17.25
N LYS A 294 1.45 6.28 -17.21
CA LYS A 294 1.91 4.96 -17.67
C LYS A 294 1.74 4.80 -19.16
N SER A 295 2.66 4.06 -19.75
CA SER A 295 2.49 3.53 -21.10
C SER A 295 1.36 2.49 -21.11
N VAL A 296 0.54 2.53 -22.15
CA VAL A 296 -0.51 1.54 -22.40
C VAL A 296 -0.17 0.71 -23.63
N THR A 297 -0.51 -0.57 -23.62
CA THR A 297 -0.37 -1.48 -24.76
C THR A 297 -1.49 -1.26 -25.78
N ALA A 298 -1.33 -1.77 -27.01
CA ALA A 298 -2.39 -1.69 -28.02
C ALA A 298 -3.72 -2.27 -27.52
N GLN A 299 -3.68 -3.42 -26.83
CA GLN A 299 -4.87 -4.02 -26.23
C GLN A 299 -5.52 -3.09 -25.19
N GLN A 300 -4.72 -2.46 -24.34
CA GLN A 300 -5.24 -1.54 -23.32
C GLN A 300 -5.90 -0.30 -23.95
N VAL A 301 -5.40 0.17 -25.09
CA VAL A 301 -6.06 1.25 -25.83
C VAL A 301 -7.42 0.80 -26.35
N GLU A 302 -7.51 -0.41 -26.90
CA GLU A 302 -8.79 -1.01 -27.31
C GLU A 302 -9.76 -1.17 -26.13
N ASP A 303 -9.24 -1.48 -24.93
CA ASP A 303 -10.01 -1.59 -23.68
C ASP A 303 -10.43 -0.20 -23.12
N GLY A 304 -10.09 0.89 -23.80
CA GLY A 304 -10.51 2.27 -23.47
C GLY A 304 -9.55 3.04 -22.56
N TYR A 305 -8.33 2.55 -22.31
CA TYR A 305 -7.30 3.29 -21.58
C TYR A 305 -6.68 4.39 -22.44
N GLY A 306 -6.39 5.52 -21.81
CA GLY A 306 -6.01 6.75 -22.50
C GLY A 306 -4.51 7.03 -22.55
N PHE A 307 -4.13 7.87 -23.52
CA PHE A 307 -2.85 8.56 -23.53
C PHE A 307 -3.01 10.00 -23.03
N VAL A 308 -1.88 10.67 -22.83
CA VAL A 308 -1.86 12.14 -22.68
C VAL A 308 -2.42 12.78 -23.95
N PRO A 309 -3.35 13.74 -23.86
CA PRO A 309 -3.93 14.38 -25.04
C PRO A 309 -2.90 15.06 -25.93
N ASP A 310 -3.13 15.04 -27.25
CA ASP A 310 -2.22 15.63 -28.22
C ASP A 310 -1.97 17.12 -27.96
N GLY A 311 -0.71 17.53 -28.07
CA GLY A 311 -0.24 18.89 -27.82
C GLY A 311 -0.33 19.35 -26.35
N PHE A 312 -0.76 18.50 -25.41
CA PHE A 312 -0.86 18.89 -24.00
C PHE A 312 0.50 19.30 -23.43
N GLU A 313 1.54 18.50 -23.69
CA GLU A 313 2.91 18.77 -23.22
C GLU A 313 3.42 20.14 -23.73
N ASP A 314 3.07 20.54 -24.96
CA ASP A 314 3.43 21.84 -25.51
C ASP A 314 2.65 22.99 -24.84
N ARG A 315 1.35 22.79 -24.56
CA ARG A 315 0.49 23.80 -23.92
C ARG A 315 0.88 24.10 -22.48
N VAL A 316 1.47 23.14 -21.79
CA VAL A 316 1.91 23.28 -20.38
C VAL A 316 3.41 23.50 -20.24
N LEU A 317 4.12 23.79 -21.33
CA LEU A 317 5.56 24.04 -21.31
C LEU A 317 5.88 25.16 -20.30
N GLY A 318 6.74 24.86 -19.33
CA GLY A 318 7.16 25.79 -18.28
C GLY A 318 6.29 25.80 -17.02
N THR A 319 5.09 25.21 -17.04
CA THR A 319 4.25 25.03 -15.84
C THR A 319 4.08 23.56 -15.46
N GLY A 320 4.08 22.64 -16.42
CA GLY A 320 3.92 21.21 -16.19
C GLY A 320 5.08 20.38 -16.74
N MET A 321 5.33 19.24 -16.10
CA MET A 321 6.18 18.17 -16.62
C MET A 321 5.41 16.85 -16.64
N VAL A 322 5.41 16.16 -17.78
CA VAL A 322 4.85 14.81 -17.93
C VAL A 322 5.99 13.79 -17.93
N ILE A 323 5.88 12.77 -17.08
CA ILE A 323 6.83 11.65 -17.03
C ILE A 323 6.10 10.40 -17.52
N LYS A 324 6.61 9.78 -18.57
CA LYS A 324 6.07 8.53 -19.12
C LYS A 324 6.81 7.34 -18.51
N GLY A 325 6.08 6.45 -17.83
CA GLY A 325 6.63 5.26 -17.20
C GLY A 325 6.89 5.44 -15.71
N TRP A 326 8.15 5.28 -15.29
CA TRP A 326 8.53 5.30 -13.88
C TRP A 326 9.02 6.71 -13.46
N ALA A 327 8.81 7.05 -12.18
CA ALA A 327 9.33 8.28 -11.59
C ALA A 327 9.85 8.02 -10.17
N PRO A 328 10.88 8.77 -9.70
CA PRO A 328 11.41 8.64 -8.35
C PRO A 328 10.46 9.31 -7.35
N GLN A 329 9.31 8.69 -7.10
CA GLN A 329 8.19 9.26 -6.35
C GLN A 329 8.64 9.83 -5.00
N MET A 330 9.45 9.09 -4.22
CA MET A 330 9.94 9.60 -2.93
C MET A 330 10.83 10.84 -3.06
N SER A 331 11.69 10.90 -4.07
CA SER A 331 12.56 12.06 -4.31
C SER A 331 11.74 13.28 -4.76
N ILE A 332 10.72 13.06 -5.60
CA ILE A 332 9.79 14.12 -6.03
C ILE A 332 9.00 14.65 -4.83
N LEU A 333 8.35 13.75 -4.07
CA LEU A 333 7.54 14.12 -2.91
C LEU A 333 8.36 14.86 -1.85
N SER A 334 9.60 14.46 -1.63
CA SER A 334 10.49 15.08 -0.63
C SER A 334 11.11 16.40 -1.10
N HIS A 335 10.90 16.81 -2.34
CA HIS A 335 11.48 18.03 -2.89
C HIS A 335 10.76 19.28 -2.34
N ARG A 336 11.52 20.32 -1.96
CA ARG A 336 11.01 21.58 -1.36
C ARG A 336 9.87 22.25 -2.16
N ALA A 337 9.90 22.11 -3.47
CA ALA A 337 8.91 22.69 -4.38
C ALA A 337 7.55 21.98 -4.31
N VAL A 338 7.49 20.74 -3.83
CA VAL A 338 6.25 19.95 -3.80
C VAL A 338 5.53 20.15 -2.47
N SER A 339 4.26 20.54 -2.52
CA SER A 339 3.40 20.63 -1.32
C SER A 339 2.09 19.84 -1.43
N GLY A 340 1.79 19.31 -2.61
CA GLY A 340 0.57 18.57 -2.88
C GLY A 340 0.85 17.27 -3.62
N PHE A 341 0.04 16.26 -3.33
CA PHE A 341 0.08 14.97 -4.00
C PHE A 341 -1.34 14.53 -4.39
N LEU A 342 -1.68 14.59 -5.68
CA LEU A 342 -2.87 13.94 -6.21
C LEU A 342 -2.63 12.44 -6.34
N SER A 343 -3.37 11.66 -5.56
CA SER A 343 -3.13 10.24 -5.38
C SER A 343 -4.41 9.41 -5.36
N HIS A 344 -4.30 8.22 -5.93
CA HIS A 344 -5.26 7.13 -5.75
C HIS A 344 -5.40 6.63 -4.29
N CYS A 345 -4.56 7.06 -3.35
CA CYS A 345 -4.62 6.67 -1.93
C CYS A 345 -4.31 5.19 -1.63
N GLY A 346 -3.49 4.53 -2.46
CA GLY A 346 -2.87 3.26 -2.07
C GLY A 346 -1.98 3.45 -0.84
N TRP A 347 -1.99 2.51 0.11
CA TRP A 347 -1.38 2.70 1.44
C TRP A 347 0.09 3.10 1.41
N ASN A 348 0.89 2.52 0.51
CA ASN A 348 2.29 2.93 0.33
C ASN A 348 2.39 4.41 -0.08
N SER A 349 1.62 4.85 -1.08
CA SER A 349 1.60 6.25 -1.50
C SER A 349 1.11 7.19 -0.40
N VAL A 350 0.17 6.74 0.44
CA VAL A 350 -0.26 7.50 1.63
C VAL A 350 0.91 7.70 2.59
N LEU A 351 1.61 6.62 2.99
CA LEU A 351 2.77 6.72 3.85
C LEU A 351 3.86 7.61 3.21
N GLU A 352 4.11 7.50 1.91
CA GLU A 352 5.08 8.34 1.19
C GLU A 352 4.72 9.82 1.22
N GLY A 353 3.44 10.16 1.04
CA GLY A 353 2.95 11.53 1.18
C GLY A 353 3.12 12.08 2.60
N ILE A 354 2.78 11.27 3.61
CA ILE A 354 2.94 11.63 5.03
C ILE A 354 4.42 11.84 5.38
N MET A 355 5.31 10.93 4.98
CA MET A 355 6.76 11.05 5.22
C MET A 355 7.38 12.27 4.52
N ALA A 356 6.80 12.71 3.40
CA ALA A 356 7.22 13.91 2.71
C ALA A 356 6.66 15.19 3.36
N GLY A 357 5.56 15.09 4.10
CA GLY A 357 4.84 16.21 4.71
C GLY A 357 4.00 17.00 3.70
N VAL A 358 3.48 16.32 2.68
CA VAL A 358 2.67 16.93 1.62
C VAL A 358 1.20 16.61 1.80
N MET A 359 0.34 17.58 1.51
CA MET A 359 -1.10 17.39 1.53
C MET A 359 -1.54 16.46 0.40
N ILE A 360 -2.48 15.55 0.67
CA ILE A 360 -2.93 14.57 -0.32
C ILE A 360 -4.27 14.98 -0.93
N LEU A 361 -4.31 15.23 -2.23
CA LEU A 361 -5.54 15.37 -3.00
C LEU A 361 -6.02 13.95 -3.35
N THR A 362 -7.08 13.49 -2.70
CA THR A 362 -7.50 12.09 -2.78
C THR A 362 -8.42 11.86 -3.96
N TRP A 363 -8.08 10.85 -4.77
CA TRP A 363 -8.94 10.29 -5.81
C TRP A 363 -8.98 8.76 -5.68
N PRO A 364 -9.65 8.21 -4.65
CA PRO A 364 -9.74 6.76 -4.46
C PRO A 364 -10.52 6.10 -5.60
N MET A 365 -10.06 4.92 -6.03
CA MET A 365 -10.61 4.21 -7.19
C MET A 365 -10.98 2.76 -6.88
N GLU A 366 -10.16 2.04 -6.13
CA GLU A 366 -10.29 0.59 -5.93
C GLU A 366 -9.55 0.08 -4.69
N ALA A 367 -9.49 -1.24 -4.52
CA ALA A 367 -8.85 -1.89 -3.37
C ALA A 367 -9.37 -1.27 -2.06
N ASP A 368 -8.50 -0.93 -1.12
CA ASP A 368 -8.76 -0.28 0.16
C ASP A 368 -8.74 1.26 0.09
N GLN A 369 -8.59 1.86 -1.09
CA GLN A 369 -8.28 3.28 -1.26
C GLN A 369 -9.35 4.21 -0.67
N PHE A 370 -10.62 3.83 -0.72
CA PHE A 370 -11.70 4.63 -0.14
C PHE A 370 -11.61 4.70 1.39
N VAL A 371 -11.19 3.61 2.04
CA VAL A 371 -10.94 3.58 3.49
C VAL A 371 -9.77 4.50 3.82
N ASN A 372 -8.70 4.43 3.04
CA ASN A 372 -7.52 5.29 3.20
C ASN A 372 -7.84 6.78 2.95
N ALA A 373 -8.66 7.08 1.94
CA ALA A 373 -9.09 8.45 1.65
C ALA A 373 -9.98 9.01 2.76
N ARG A 374 -10.89 8.19 3.32
CA ARG A 374 -11.69 8.58 4.50
C ARG A 374 -10.80 8.90 5.69
N LEU A 375 -9.80 8.05 5.98
CA LEU A 375 -8.83 8.31 7.05
C LEU A 375 -8.17 9.68 6.86
N LEU A 376 -7.66 9.97 5.66
CA LEU A 376 -6.94 11.22 5.38
C LEU A 376 -7.82 12.47 5.44
N VAL A 377 -9.04 12.38 4.89
CA VAL A 377 -9.92 13.54 4.73
C VAL A 377 -10.75 13.81 5.98
N GLU A 378 -11.36 12.77 6.55
CA GLU A 378 -12.35 12.90 7.61
C GLU A 378 -11.74 12.70 8.99
N ASP A 379 -10.81 11.74 9.13
CA ASP A 379 -10.28 11.41 10.44
C ASP A 379 -9.08 12.28 10.83
N ILE A 380 -8.17 12.48 9.89
CA ILE A 380 -6.89 13.13 10.14
C ILE A 380 -6.90 14.59 9.68
N GLY A 381 -7.62 14.90 8.59
CA GLY A 381 -7.63 16.25 8.01
C GLY A 381 -6.34 16.63 7.30
N ALA A 382 -5.60 15.65 6.77
CA ALA A 382 -4.40 15.85 5.94
C ALA A 382 -4.68 15.75 4.43
N GLY A 383 -5.93 15.45 4.05
CA GLY A 383 -6.34 15.28 2.66
C GLY A 383 -7.53 16.14 2.23
N VAL A 384 -7.65 16.31 0.92
CA VAL A 384 -8.80 16.95 0.24
C VAL A 384 -9.33 15.99 -0.82
N ARG A 385 -10.62 15.64 -0.76
CA ARG A 385 -11.24 14.78 -1.77
C ARG A 385 -11.54 15.59 -3.03
N VAL A 386 -10.96 15.17 -4.16
CA VAL A 386 -11.11 15.87 -5.45
C VAL A 386 -11.90 15.09 -6.49
N CYS A 387 -11.97 13.78 -6.34
CA CYS A 387 -12.82 12.88 -7.12
C CYS A 387 -12.90 11.54 -6.37
N GLU A 388 -13.78 10.63 -6.79
CA GLU A 388 -13.85 9.27 -6.26
C GLU A 388 -14.49 8.33 -7.30
N GLY A 389 -14.05 7.07 -7.32
CA GLY A 389 -14.59 6.04 -8.21
C GLY A 389 -13.62 5.63 -9.32
N ALA A 390 -13.64 4.33 -9.64
CA ALA A 390 -12.77 3.74 -10.67
C ALA A 390 -13.04 4.30 -12.07
N ASP A 391 -14.31 4.56 -12.38
CA ASP A 391 -14.80 4.97 -13.70
C ASP A 391 -15.31 6.42 -13.72
N ALA A 392 -15.25 7.12 -12.59
CA ALA A 392 -15.69 8.50 -12.51
C ALA A 392 -14.77 9.38 -13.36
N VAL A 393 -15.40 10.20 -14.21
CA VAL A 393 -14.74 11.27 -14.96
C VAL A 393 -15.05 12.57 -14.22
N PRO A 394 -14.07 13.23 -13.60
CA PRO A 394 -14.33 14.47 -12.88
C PRO A 394 -14.71 15.58 -13.86
N ASP A 395 -15.53 16.53 -13.40
CA ASP A 395 -15.64 17.80 -14.09
C ASP A 395 -14.29 18.52 -14.02
N SER A 396 -13.73 18.84 -15.19
CA SER A 396 -12.38 19.41 -15.28
C SER A 396 -12.29 20.82 -14.67
N THR A 397 -13.40 21.57 -14.65
CA THR A 397 -13.46 22.91 -14.05
C THR A 397 -13.48 22.82 -12.53
N GLU A 398 -14.29 21.91 -11.98
CA GLU A 398 -14.33 21.65 -10.55
C GLU A 398 -13.00 21.11 -10.03
N LEU A 399 -12.39 20.16 -10.75
CA LEU A 399 -11.08 19.62 -10.41
C LEU A 399 -10.00 20.70 -10.48
N ALA A 400 -10.01 21.56 -11.50
CA ALA A 400 -9.07 22.68 -11.63
C ALA A 400 -9.21 23.66 -10.46
N GLN A 401 -10.44 24.06 -10.13
CA GLN A 401 -10.71 25.01 -9.07
C GLN A 401 -10.32 24.46 -7.69
N THR A 402 -10.71 23.22 -7.40
CA THR A 402 -10.39 22.56 -6.13
C THR A 402 -8.88 22.37 -5.98
N THR A 403 -8.21 21.97 -7.07
CA THR A 403 -6.75 21.83 -7.10
C THR A 403 -6.06 23.17 -6.88
N ALA A 404 -6.44 24.22 -7.61
CA ALA A 404 -5.86 25.55 -7.48
C ALA A 404 -6.07 26.11 -6.07
N ASN A 405 -7.28 26.00 -5.51
CA ASN A 405 -7.59 26.46 -4.15
C ASN A 405 -6.76 25.71 -3.10
N SER A 406 -6.63 24.39 -3.23
CA SER A 406 -5.88 23.57 -2.27
C SER A 406 -4.39 23.88 -2.34
N MET A 407 -3.87 24.14 -3.55
CA MET A 407 -2.47 24.49 -3.74
C MET A 407 -2.16 25.94 -3.40
N SER A 408 -3.15 26.84 -3.47
CA SER A 408 -3.01 28.23 -3.05
C SER A 408 -2.83 28.36 -1.54
N GLY A 409 -2.00 29.31 -1.12
CA GLY A 409 -1.77 29.62 0.30
C GLY A 409 -0.80 28.64 0.99
N ASP A 410 0.13 29.21 1.76
CA ASP A 410 1.20 28.44 2.42
C ASP A 410 0.71 27.70 3.69
N ILE A 411 -0.51 27.99 4.16
CA ILE A 411 -1.00 27.65 5.51
C ILE A 411 -2.45 27.11 5.48
N SER A 412 -2.80 26.24 4.52
CA SER A 412 -4.04 25.47 4.68
C SER A 412 -3.92 24.51 5.85
N VAL A 413 -5.02 24.25 6.56
CA VAL A 413 -5.04 23.30 7.70
C VAL A 413 -4.46 21.96 7.28
N GLN A 414 -4.81 21.47 6.09
CA GLN A 414 -4.33 20.19 5.56
C GLN A 414 -2.82 20.17 5.33
N LYS A 415 -2.21 21.27 4.83
CA LYS A 415 -0.75 21.37 4.67
C LYS A 415 -0.03 21.42 6.01
N VAL A 416 -0.60 22.10 7.01
CA VAL A 416 -0.05 22.14 8.38
C VAL A 416 -0.11 20.74 9.00
N THR A 417 -1.27 20.09 8.96
CA THR A 417 -1.45 18.73 9.47
C THR A 417 -0.50 17.74 8.78
N ALA A 418 -0.31 17.83 7.46
CA ALA A 418 0.63 16.96 6.75
C ALA A 418 2.08 17.13 7.25
N LYS A 419 2.52 18.37 7.52
CA LYS A 419 3.85 18.65 8.10
C LYS A 419 3.97 18.12 9.53
N GLU A 420 2.95 18.30 10.36
CA GLU A 420 2.93 17.75 11.73
C GLU A 420 3.01 16.21 11.73
N LEU A 421 2.30 15.56 10.82
CA LEU A 421 2.34 14.10 10.68
C LEU A 421 3.70 13.60 10.18
N LYS A 422 4.40 14.37 9.34
CA LYS A 422 5.79 14.07 8.96
C LYS A 422 6.68 14.06 10.19
N ASP A 423 6.61 15.11 11.01
CA ASP A 423 7.43 15.23 12.22
C ASP A 423 7.12 14.09 13.18
N GLN A 424 5.84 13.77 13.38
CA GLN A 424 5.41 12.64 14.20
C GLN A 424 5.87 11.28 13.63
N ALA A 425 5.87 11.10 12.30
CA ALA A 425 6.35 9.88 11.67
C ALA A 425 7.86 9.70 11.84
N VAL A 426 8.63 10.79 11.75
CA VAL A 426 10.08 10.78 12.03
C VAL A 426 10.35 10.46 13.50
N GLU A 427 9.62 11.07 14.43
CA GLU A 427 9.76 10.78 15.87
C GLU A 427 9.33 9.34 16.21
N ALA A 428 8.31 8.79 15.54
CA ALA A 428 7.81 7.45 15.81
C ALA A 428 8.87 6.35 15.56
N VAL A 429 9.72 6.51 14.54
CA VAL A 429 10.74 5.53 14.14
C VAL A 429 12.10 5.73 14.81
N LYS A 430 12.34 6.90 15.44
CA LYS A 430 13.56 7.15 16.23
C LYS A 430 13.62 6.23 17.45
N GLU A 431 14.82 6.06 18.01
CA GLU A 431 15.02 5.32 19.25
C GLU A 431 14.07 5.84 20.35
N SER A 432 13.40 4.92 21.05
CA SER A 432 12.31 5.21 22.01
C SER A 432 11.00 5.78 21.45
N GLY A 433 10.90 6.01 20.13
CA GLY A 433 9.67 6.36 19.44
C GLY A 433 8.57 5.29 19.55
N SER A 434 7.33 5.62 19.21
CA SER A 434 6.20 4.67 19.31
C SER A 434 6.39 3.43 18.44
N SER A 435 6.65 3.62 17.14
CA SER A 435 6.88 2.52 16.20
C SER A 435 8.14 1.73 16.51
N TRP A 436 9.20 2.40 16.98
CA TRP A 436 10.41 1.73 17.47
C TRP A 436 10.10 0.84 18.67
N ARG A 437 9.36 1.33 19.67
CA ARG A 437 8.99 0.55 20.86
C ARG A 437 8.10 -0.64 20.52
N ASP A 438 7.20 -0.49 19.57
CA ASP A 438 6.35 -1.57 19.07
C ASP A 438 7.18 -2.63 18.33
N LEU A 439 8.16 -2.22 17.52
CA LEU A 439 9.09 -3.12 16.86
C LEU A 439 9.99 -3.88 17.84
N GLU A 440 10.52 -3.21 18.87
CA GLU A 440 11.23 -3.88 19.98
C GLU A 440 10.31 -4.83 20.75
N GLY A 441 9.04 -4.45 20.91
CA GLY A 441 8.01 -5.30 21.50
C GLY A 441 7.82 -6.59 20.73
N LEU A 442 7.66 -6.49 19.40
CA LEU A 442 7.58 -7.63 18.50
C LEU A 442 8.82 -8.52 18.62
N VAL A 443 10.02 -7.95 18.57
CA VAL A 443 11.28 -8.72 18.67
C VAL A 443 11.39 -9.43 20.02
N ARG A 444 11.06 -8.78 21.14
CA ARG A 444 11.05 -9.41 22.45
C ARG A 444 10.08 -10.59 22.53
N GLU A 445 8.93 -10.50 21.88
CA GLU A 445 7.97 -11.58 21.86
C GLU A 445 8.41 -12.73 20.94
N LEU A 446 9.07 -12.44 19.82
CA LEU A 446 9.65 -13.46 18.94
C LEU A 446 10.83 -14.22 19.58
N ILE A 447 11.69 -13.55 20.35
CA ILE A 447 12.83 -14.18 21.04
C ILE A 447 12.38 -15.15 22.16
N LYS A 448 11.16 -14.98 22.68
CA LYS A 448 10.60 -15.86 23.72
C LYS A 448 10.03 -17.17 23.19
N LEU A 449 9.80 -17.27 21.88
CA LEU A 449 9.37 -18.50 21.20
C LEU A 449 10.54 -19.47 21.09
#